data_AF-A0A1H9F752-F1
#
_entry.id   AF-A0A1H9F752-F1
#
_cell.length_a   1.000
_cell.length_b   1.000
_cell.length_c   1.000
_cell.angle_alpha   90.00
_cell.angle_beta   90.00
_cell.angle_gamma   90.00
#
_symmetry.space_group_name_H-M   'P 1'
#
loop_
_entity.id
_entity.type
_entity.pdbx_description
1 polymer ?
#
loop_
_entity_poly.entity_id
_entity_poly.type
_entity_poly.pdbx_seq_one_letter_code
_entity_poly.pdbx_strand_id
1 'polypeptide(L)'
;MDTTAELLPESALREAVDLLVRLVEAAGALIIFVGAVWAFGRFLLTMVRGAGPDRRFNRIRLTLGRFLALGLEFQLAGDVLRTAVAPSFTEIGQLAAIAAIRTALNFFLSREIAAERAEIERERRKETDGSRAPAEPV
;
A
#
# COMPACT_ATOMS: atom_id res chain seq x y z
N MET A 1 19.56 34.97 33.25
CA MET A 1 19.74 35.12 31.79
C MET A 1 20.23 33.78 31.31
N ASP A 2 19.63 33.26 30.22
CA ASP A 2 19.99 32.02 29.48
C ASP A 2 18.82 31.05 29.21
N THR A 3 17.57 31.46 29.36
CA THR A 3 16.41 30.64 28.93
C THR A 3 16.16 30.70 27.41
N THR A 4 16.76 31.67 26.69
CA THR A 4 16.49 31.91 25.25
C THR A 4 17.40 31.11 24.30
N ALA A 5 18.58 30.69 24.75
CA ALA A 5 19.52 29.90 23.93
C ALA A 5 19.16 28.41 23.87
N GLU A 6 18.36 27.91 24.83
CA GLU A 6 17.95 26.50 24.95
C GLU A 6 16.62 26.21 24.22
N LEU A 7 15.74 27.21 24.06
CA LEU A 7 14.43 27.08 23.39
C LEU A 7 14.51 27.07 21.85
N LEU A 8 15.48 27.77 21.26
CA LEU A 8 15.73 27.80 19.81
C LEU A 8 16.27 26.48 19.21
N PRO A 9 17.21 25.75 19.84
CA PRO A 9 17.74 24.51 19.27
C PRO A 9 16.70 23.37 19.25
N GLU A 10 15.85 23.25 20.27
CA GLU A 10 14.81 22.21 20.28
C GLU A 10 13.69 22.49 19.27
N SER A 11 13.26 23.74 19.14
CA SER A 11 12.23 24.15 18.16
C SER A 11 12.75 24.04 16.72
N ALA A 12 13.96 24.52 16.46
CA ALA A 12 14.60 24.39 15.15
C ALA A 12 14.85 22.92 14.77
N LEU A 13 15.20 22.07 15.74
CA LEU A 13 15.36 20.63 15.52
C LEU A 13 14.03 19.97 15.14
N ARG A 14 12.94 20.30 15.86
CA ARG A 14 11.59 19.78 15.56
C ARG A 14 11.13 20.21 14.18
N GLU A 15 11.26 21.49 13.83
CA GLU A 15 10.90 21.99 12.50
C GLU A 15 11.73 21.34 11.38
N ALA A 16 13.04 21.17 11.60
CA ALA A 16 13.91 20.51 10.64
C ALA A 16 13.51 19.03 10.43
N VAL A 17 13.20 18.32 11.51
CA VAL A 17 12.78 16.92 11.44
C VAL A 17 11.40 16.79 10.79
N ASP A 18 10.45 17.66 11.12
CA ASP A 18 9.14 17.69 10.48
C ASP A 18 9.24 17.92 8.98
N LEU A 19 10.12 18.83 8.55
CA LEU A 19 10.41 19.05 7.14
C LEU A 19 10.98 17.78 6.50
N LEU A 20 11.95 17.11 7.16
CA LEU A 20 12.53 15.86 6.67
C LEU A 20 11.50 14.75 6.56
N VAL A 21 10.64 14.56 7.57
CA VAL A 21 9.55 13.57 7.55
C VAL A 21 8.65 13.81 6.34
N ARG A 22 8.21 15.06 6.13
CA ARG A 22 7.35 15.42 4.99
C ARG A 22 8.02 15.16 3.65
N LEU A 23 9.31 15.49 3.52
CA LEU A 23 10.07 15.25 2.28
C LEU A 23 10.23 13.76 1.99
N VAL A 24 10.53 12.96 3.02
CA VAL A 24 10.69 11.50 2.91
C VAL A 24 9.35 10.84 2.57
N GLU A 25 8.27 11.22 3.24
CA GLU A 25 6.91 10.75 2.95
C GLU A 25 6.48 11.12 1.52
N ALA A 26 6.72 12.37 1.10
CA ALA A 26 6.42 12.84 -0.25
C ALA A 26 7.21 12.08 -1.31
N ALA A 27 8.49 11.80 -1.08
CA ALA A 27 9.31 10.99 -1.97
C ALA A 27 8.75 9.56 -2.09
N GLY A 28 8.40 8.91 -0.97
CA GLY A 28 7.78 7.58 -0.98
C GLY A 28 6.44 7.56 -1.73
N ALA A 29 5.58 8.55 -1.50
CA ALA A 29 4.31 8.71 -2.19
C ALA A 29 4.50 8.91 -3.71
N LEU A 30 5.49 9.73 -4.11
CA LEU A 30 5.81 9.96 -5.51
C LEU A 30 6.29 8.69 -6.21
N ILE A 31 7.15 7.90 -5.56
CA ILE A 31 7.64 6.61 -6.08
C ILE A 31 6.48 5.66 -6.32
N ILE A 32 5.56 5.52 -5.36
CA ILE A 32 4.36 4.70 -5.48
C ILE A 32 3.49 5.18 -6.64
N PHE A 33 3.25 6.49 -6.72
CA PHE A 33 2.43 7.10 -7.75
C PHE A 33 2.99 6.85 -9.16
N VAL A 34 4.30 7.06 -9.36
CA VAL A 34 4.98 6.79 -10.63
C VAL A 34 4.85 5.31 -11.03
N GLY A 35 5.08 4.40 -10.07
CA GLY A 35 4.91 2.96 -10.31
C GLY A 35 3.49 2.58 -10.71
N ALA A 36 2.48 3.17 -10.05
CA ALA A 36 1.08 2.95 -10.34
C ALA A 36 0.68 3.46 -11.73
N VAL A 37 1.05 4.69 -12.09
CA VAL A 37 0.79 5.28 -13.41
C VAL A 37 1.45 4.44 -14.51
N TRP A 38 2.70 4.05 -14.31
CA TRP A 38 3.42 3.19 -15.26
C TRP A 38 2.73 1.84 -15.45
N ALA A 39 2.32 1.20 -14.35
CA ALA A 39 1.68 -0.11 -14.38
C ALA A 39 0.31 -0.05 -15.07
N PHE A 40 -0.47 0.98 -14.75
CA PHE A 40 -1.78 1.23 -15.34
C PHE A 40 -1.69 1.46 -16.86
N GLY A 41 -0.77 2.32 -17.31
CA GLY A 41 -0.56 2.56 -18.73
C GLY A 41 -0.14 1.30 -19.50
N ARG A 42 0.74 0.47 -18.92
CA ARG A 42 1.14 -0.81 -19.53
C ARG A 42 0.04 -1.85 -19.53
N PHE A 43 -0.80 -1.86 -18.50
CA PHE A 43 -1.96 -2.74 -18.43
C PHE A 43 -2.95 -2.42 -19.55
N LEU A 44 -3.35 -1.16 -19.71
CA LEU A 44 -4.23 -0.72 -20.81
C LEU A 44 -3.65 -1.07 -22.19
N LEU A 45 -2.36 -0.80 -22.39
CA LEU A 45 -1.69 -1.09 -23.66
C LEU A 45 -1.66 -2.59 -23.99
N THR A 46 -1.58 -3.45 -22.97
CA THR A 46 -1.59 -4.91 -23.15
C THR A 46 -3.00 -5.41 -23.49
N MET A 47 -4.01 -4.84 -22.84
CA MET A 47 -5.42 -5.12 -23.10
C MET A 47 -5.83 -4.76 -24.53
N VAL A 48 -5.47 -3.56 -25.01
CA VAL A 48 -5.78 -3.10 -26.38
C VAL A 48 -5.06 -3.93 -27.45
N ARG A 49 -3.90 -4.52 -27.15
CA ARG A 49 -3.11 -5.31 -28.11
C ARG A 49 -3.47 -6.79 -28.15
N GLY A 50 -4.47 -7.25 -27.40
CA GLY A 50 -4.93 -8.64 -27.41
C GLY A 50 -3.87 -9.68 -27.01
N ALA A 51 -2.79 -9.26 -26.35
CA ALA A 51 -1.73 -10.18 -25.93
C ALA A 51 -2.20 -10.97 -24.70
N GLY A 52 -2.17 -12.31 -24.79
CA GLY A 52 -2.66 -13.20 -23.74
C GLY A 52 -2.05 -12.93 -22.35
N PRO A 53 -2.77 -13.27 -21.26
CA PRO A 53 -2.55 -12.70 -19.93
C PRO A 53 -1.18 -12.99 -19.30
N ASP A 54 -0.52 -14.09 -19.62
CA ASP A 54 0.27 -14.72 -18.55
C ASP A 54 1.66 -14.12 -18.31
N ARG A 55 2.42 -13.76 -19.37
CA ARG A 55 3.82 -13.31 -19.20
C ARG A 55 3.98 -11.80 -19.04
N ARG A 56 3.17 -11.00 -19.75
CA ARG A 56 3.26 -9.53 -19.69
C ARG A 56 2.62 -8.97 -18.42
N PHE A 57 1.50 -9.53 -17.99
CA PHE A 57 0.83 -9.11 -16.77
C PHE A 57 1.71 -9.34 -15.53
N ASN A 58 2.34 -10.52 -15.43
CA ASN A 58 3.23 -10.82 -14.31
C ASN A 58 4.41 -9.82 -14.22
N ARG A 59 4.98 -9.42 -15.35
CA ARG A 59 6.06 -8.42 -15.38
C ARG A 59 5.61 -7.03 -14.94
N ILE A 60 4.41 -6.61 -15.32
CA ILE A 60 3.81 -5.34 -14.86
C ILE A 60 3.64 -5.38 -13.34
N ARG A 61 3.06 -6.48 -12.85
CA ARG A 61 2.77 -6.69 -11.42
C ARG A 61 4.04 -6.72 -10.56
N LEU A 62 5.08 -7.44 -11.01
CA LEU A 62 6.39 -7.46 -10.34
C LEU A 62 7.06 -6.09 -10.30
N THR A 63 6.96 -5.32 -11.38
CA THR A 63 7.56 -3.98 -11.44
C THR A 63 6.81 -3.02 -10.51
N LEU A 64 5.47 -3.04 -10.52
CA LEU A 64 4.66 -2.29 -9.55
C LEU A 64 5.03 -2.65 -8.12
N GLY A 65 5.18 -3.96 -7.83
CA GLY A 65 5.62 -4.44 -6.52
C GLY A 65 6.95 -3.82 -6.05
N ARG A 66 7.92 -3.60 -6.96
CA ARG A 66 9.20 -2.95 -6.64
C ARG A 66 9.03 -1.47 -6.29
N PHE A 67 8.18 -0.74 -7.02
CA PHE A 67 7.86 0.65 -6.69
C PHE A 67 7.14 0.76 -5.34
N LEU A 68 6.20 -0.15 -5.06
CA LEU A 68 5.51 -0.21 -3.78
C LEU A 68 6.49 -0.50 -2.63
N ALA A 69 7.35 -1.51 -2.78
CA ALA A 69 8.35 -1.85 -1.77
C ALA A 69 9.26 -0.66 -1.46
N LEU A 70 9.82 -0.02 -2.49
CA LEU A 70 10.68 1.15 -2.31
C LEU A 70 9.94 2.32 -1.65
N GLY A 71 8.73 2.64 -2.11
CA GLY A 71 7.98 3.74 -1.50
C GLY A 71 7.58 3.47 -0.04
N LEU A 72 7.35 2.20 0.32
CA LEU A 72 7.09 1.80 1.71
C LEU A 72 8.34 1.89 2.58
N GLU A 73 9.54 1.60 2.07
CA GLU A 73 10.79 1.82 2.80
C GLU A 73 10.98 3.31 3.15
N PHE A 74 10.65 4.21 2.23
CA PHE A 74 10.66 5.65 2.49
C PHE A 74 9.60 6.04 3.54
N GLN A 75 8.36 5.57 3.42
CA GLN A 75 7.33 5.87 4.42
C GLN A 75 7.72 5.36 5.82
N LEU A 76 8.29 4.16 5.90
CA LEU A 76 8.81 3.60 7.14
C LEU A 76 9.93 4.46 7.73
N ALA A 77 10.84 4.99 6.90
CA ALA A 77 11.86 5.92 7.36
C ALA A 77 11.26 7.21 7.95
N GLY A 78 10.18 7.74 7.34
CA GLY A 78 9.41 8.86 7.88
C GLY A 78 8.79 8.54 9.25
N ASP A 79 8.20 7.35 9.41
CA ASP A 79 7.63 6.88 10.68
C ASP A 79 8.70 6.73 11.78
N VAL A 80 9.88 6.22 11.44
CA VAL A 80 11.02 6.13 12.36
C VAL A 80 11.50 7.52 12.79
N LEU A 81 11.63 8.46 11.85
CA LEU A 81 12.01 9.84 12.15
C LEU A 81 10.98 10.52 13.07
N ARG A 82 9.69 10.31 12.83
CA ARG A 82 8.63 10.87 13.67
C ARG A 82 8.67 10.31 15.09
N THR A 83 8.91 9.00 15.25
CA THR A 83 9.02 8.38 16.59
C THR A 83 10.30 8.77 17.32
N ALA A 84 11.37 9.15 16.62
CA ALA A 84 12.63 9.59 17.22
C ALA A 84 12.56 11.01 17.84
N VAL A 85 11.63 11.87 17.39
CA VAL A 85 11.63 13.31 17.74
C VAL A 85 10.31 13.79 18.34
N ALA A 86 9.27 12.95 18.39
CA ALA A 86 8.01 13.27 19.04
C ALA A 86 7.93 12.77 20.50
N PRO A 87 8.20 13.64 21.50
CA PRO A 87 7.53 13.56 22.78
C PRO A 87 6.47 14.66 22.82
N SER A 88 5.31 14.42 22.19
CA SER A 88 4.05 15.11 22.51
C SER A 88 2.86 14.16 22.31
N PHE A 89 1.95 14.11 23.27
CA PHE A 89 0.79 13.20 23.23
C PHE A 89 -0.14 13.46 22.04
N THR A 90 -0.17 14.69 21.53
CA THR A 90 -1.00 15.09 20.39
C THR A 90 -0.48 14.51 19.07
N GLU A 91 0.82 14.56 18.82
CA GLU A 91 1.44 13.99 17.61
C GLU A 91 1.39 12.46 17.63
N ILE A 92 1.60 11.84 18.80
CA ILE A 92 1.40 10.40 19.00
C ILE A 92 -0.06 10.02 18.71
N GLY A 93 -1.03 10.81 19.18
CA GLY A 93 -2.45 10.60 18.91
C GLY A 93 -2.80 10.68 17.43
N GLN A 94 -2.24 11.66 16.69
CA GLN A 94 -2.46 11.79 15.25
C GLN A 94 -1.86 10.61 14.47
N LEU A 95 -0.63 10.21 14.80
CA LEU A 95 0.02 9.07 14.16
C LEU A 95 -0.74 7.77 14.42
N ALA A 96 -1.17 7.55 15.67
CA ALA A 96 -1.98 6.39 16.06
C ALA A 96 -3.33 6.36 15.32
N ALA A 97 -3.98 7.52 15.15
CA ALA A 97 -5.23 7.63 14.40
C ALA A 97 -5.05 7.26 12.92
N ILE A 98 -4.01 7.78 12.26
CA ILE A 98 -3.70 7.45 10.85
C ILE A 98 -3.40 5.96 10.70
N ALA A 99 -2.57 5.39 11.58
CA ALA A 99 -2.23 3.98 11.58
C ALA A 99 -3.46 3.08 11.81
N ALA A 100 -4.35 3.46 12.73
CA ALA A 100 -5.60 2.75 13.00
C ALA A 100 -6.53 2.76 11.78
N ILE A 101 -6.73 3.92 11.14
CA ILE A 101 -7.55 4.05 9.93
C ILE A 101 -6.98 3.19 8.81
N ARG A 102 -5.67 3.26 8.56
CA ARG A 102 -4.99 2.44 7.54
C ARG A 102 -5.21 0.95 7.80
N THR A 103 -5.07 0.52 9.05
CA THR A 103 -5.27 -0.89 9.44
C THR A 103 -6.71 -1.33 9.24
N ALA A 104 -7.69 -0.52 9.70
CA ALA A 104 -9.10 -0.84 9.57
C ALA A 104 -9.53 -0.94 8.10
N LEU A 105 -9.18 0.05 7.27
CA LEU A 105 -9.50 0.03 5.85
C LEU A 105 -8.87 -1.17 5.14
N ASN A 106 -7.58 -1.44 5.38
CA ASN A 106 -6.89 -2.57 4.76
C ASN A 106 -7.47 -3.92 5.22
N PHE A 107 -7.89 -4.01 6.49
CA PHE A 107 -8.56 -5.20 7.02
C PHE A 107 -9.91 -5.47 6.35
N PHE A 108 -10.78 -4.45 6.23
CA PHE A 108 -12.08 -4.59 5.58
C PHE A 108 -11.93 -4.97 4.10
N LEU A 109 -11.05 -4.28 3.38
CA LEU A 109 -10.77 -4.58 1.98
C LEU A 109 -10.26 -6.02 1.79
N SER A 110 -9.34 -6.47 2.65
CA SER A 110 -8.81 -7.84 2.60
C SER A 110 -9.91 -8.88 2.86
N ARG A 111 -10.85 -8.60 3.78
CA ARG A 111 -11.99 -9.47 4.06
C ARG A 111 -12.97 -9.56 2.90
N GLU A 112 -13.29 -8.45 2.26
CA GLU A 112 -14.21 -8.40 1.13
C GLU A 112 -13.66 -9.19 -0.06
N ILE A 113 -12.39 -8.97 -0.40
CA ILE A 113 -11.69 -9.73 -1.45
C ILE A 113 -11.65 -11.23 -1.13
N ALA A 114 -11.46 -11.61 0.13
CA ALA A 114 -11.47 -13.01 0.53
C ALA A 114 -12.86 -13.66 0.38
N ALA A 115 -13.94 -12.93 0.68
CA ALA A 115 -15.30 -13.40 0.52
C ALA A 115 -15.64 -13.63 -0.96
N GLU A 116 -15.32 -12.66 -1.82
CA GLU A 116 -15.55 -12.75 -3.27
C GLU A 116 -14.78 -13.92 -3.90
N ARG A 117 -13.51 -14.13 -3.51
CA ARG A 117 -12.72 -15.28 -3.98
C ARG A 117 -13.33 -16.63 -3.60
N ALA A 118 -13.87 -16.75 -2.39
CA ALA A 118 -14.49 -17.97 -1.91
C ALA A 118 -15.80 -18.29 -2.64
N GLU A 119 -16.55 -17.27 -3.05
CA GLU A 119 -17.76 -17.42 -3.86
C GLU A 119 -17.43 -17.97 -5.26
N ILE A 120 -16.46 -17.36 -5.95
CA ILE A 120 -16.01 -17.80 -7.28
C ILE A 120 -15.50 -19.25 -7.25
N GLU A 121 -14.81 -19.67 -6.19
CA GLU A 121 -14.33 -21.05 -6.05
C GLU A 121 -15.46 -22.06 -5.83
N ARG A 122 -16.50 -21.67 -5.09
CA ARG A 122 -17.71 -22.50 -4.91
C ARG A 122 -18.48 -22.67 -6.21
N GLU A 123 -18.60 -21.60 -7.01
CA GLU A 123 -19.24 -21.66 -8.32
C GLU A 123 -18.50 -22.60 -9.27
N ARG A 124 -17.17 -22.46 -9.40
CA ARG A 124 -16.34 -23.38 -10.21
C ARG A 124 -16.48 -24.84 -9.79
N ARG A 125 -16.55 -25.12 -8.48
CA ARG A 125 -16.70 -26.49 -7.98
C ARG A 125 -18.05 -27.09 -8.36
N LYS A 126 -19.13 -26.31 -8.29
CA LYS A 126 -20.48 -26.74 -8.71
C LYS A 126 -20.55 -27.03 -10.22
N GLU A 127 -19.88 -26.21 -11.03
CA GLU A 127 -19.82 -26.40 -12.49
C GLU A 127 -19.05 -27.67 -12.88
N THR A 128 -17.96 -27.96 -12.16
CA THR A 128 -17.13 -29.17 -12.40
C THR A 128 -17.81 -30.47 -11.93
N ASP A 129 -18.61 -30.40 -10.86
CA ASP A 129 -19.35 -31.54 -10.29
C ASP A 129 -20.64 -31.83 -11.08
N GLY A 130 -21.37 -30.78 -11.48
CA GLY A 130 -22.57 -30.90 -12.31
C GLY A 130 -22.30 -31.45 -13.72
N SER A 131 -21.12 -31.18 -14.29
CA SER A 131 -20.70 -31.76 -15.58
C SER A 131 -20.26 -33.23 -15.49
N ARG A 132 -20.10 -33.79 -14.28
CA ARG A 132 -19.70 -35.19 -14.03
C ARG A 132 -20.87 -36.08 -13.59
N ALA A 133 -22.11 -35.57 -13.60
CA ALA A 133 -23.28 -36.40 -13.32
C ALA A 133 -23.25 -37.64 -14.24
N PRO A 134 -23.26 -38.87 -13.67
CA PRO A 134 -23.07 -40.09 -14.45
C PRO A 134 -24.22 -40.23 -15.46
N ALA A 135 -23.86 -40.47 -16.72
CA ALA A 135 -24.82 -40.92 -17.72
C ALA A 135 -25.51 -42.18 -17.16
N GLU A 136 -26.84 -42.12 -17.04
CA GLU A 136 -27.66 -43.24 -16.60
C GLU A 136 -27.31 -44.47 -17.46
N PRO A 137 -26.99 -45.62 -16.84
CA PRO A 137 -26.82 -46.85 -17.59
C PRO A 137 -28.18 -47.26 -18.15
N VAL A 138 -28.29 -47.23 -19.48
CA VAL A 138 -29.41 -47.74 -20.29
C VAL A 138 -29.39 -49.27 -20.32
#